data_AF-A0A418WGE6-F1
#
_entry.id   AF-A0A418WGE6-F1
#
_cell.length_a   1.000
_cell.length_b   1.000
_cell.length_c   1.000
_cell.angle_alpha   90.00
_cell.angle_beta   90.00
_cell.angle_gamma   90.00
#
_symmetry.space_group_name_H-M   'P 1'
#
loop_
_entity.id
_entity.type
_entity.pdbx_description
1 polymer ?
#
loop_
_entity_poly.entity_id
_entity_poly.type
_entity_poly.pdbx_seq_one_letter_code
_entity_poly.pdbx_strand_id
1 'polypeptide(L)'
;MITIPQPAMVLNAEDVPGPDYKMWNSRKVKEAEDPKWVMINVASIAKAATGGKLKALVINCHGYYAVLKEHKYWFDEKGGGFGLGIGTGITRANVDLVMGEIKGLVDDIWLVACGAAQISQAGGAGDGNLFCGSMAKATGANVYASTAKQSTGLWPTIPYGKIDGYEGDVYKYKPDGSNELTNY
;
A
#
# COMPACT_ATOMS: atom_id res chain seq x y z
N MET A 1 -3.42 10.17 -13.55
CA MET A 1 -3.63 8.72 -13.69
C MET A 1 -2.33 8.03 -14.07
N ILE A 2 -2.02 6.96 -13.36
CA ILE A 2 -0.78 6.19 -13.51
C ILE A 2 -1.17 4.82 -14.10
N THR A 3 -0.47 4.39 -15.16
CA THR A 3 -0.65 3.06 -15.76
C THR A 3 0.17 2.03 -15.00
N ILE A 4 -0.49 0.95 -14.57
CA ILE A 4 0.13 -0.12 -13.78
C ILE A 4 0.55 -1.28 -14.70
N PRO A 5 1.84 -1.71 -14.69
CA PRO A 5 2.32 -2.84 -15.47
C PRO A 5 1.59 -4.15 -15.13
N GLN A 6 1.20 -4.92 -16.14
CA GLN A 6 0.44 -6.18 -15.98
C GLN A 6 1.31 -7.43 -16.25
N PRO A 7 1.07 -8.58 -15.59
CA PRO A 7 -0.04 -8.87 -14.68
C PRO A 7 0.10 -8.17 -13.32
N ALA A 8 -0.96 -7.51 -12.88
CA ALA A 8 -1.05 -6.86 -11.58
C ALA A 8 -2.24 -7.34 -10.77
N MET A 9 -2.13 -7.21 -9.46
CA MET A 9 -3.23 -7.40 -8.53
C MET A 9 -3.55 -6.09 -7.82
N VAL A 10 -4.82 -5.86 -7.51
CA VAL A 10 -5.23 -4.81 -6.57
C VAL A 10 -6.02 -5.37 -5.40
N LEU A 11 -5.66 -4.91 -4.20
CA LEU A 11 -6.42 -5.06 -2.97
C LEU A 11 -7.14 -3.74 -2.70
N ASN A 12 -8.47 -3.73 -2.80
CA ASN A 12 -9.30 -2.60 -2.39
C ASN A 12 -9.86 -2.90 -0.98
N ALA A 13 -9.52 -2.08 0.01
CA ALA A 13 -10.17 -2.16 1.32
C ALA A 13 -11.68 -1.92 1.19
N GLU A 14 -12.49 -2.48 2.09
CA GLU A 14 -13.95 -2.37 1.93
C GLU A 14 -14.53 -1.00 2.24
N ASP A 15 -13.78 -0.20 2.99
CA ASP A 15 -14.13 1.06 3.62
C ASP A 15 -13.46 2.28 2.96
N VAL A 16 -12.72 2.09 1.85
CA VAL A 16 -12.22 3.21 1.05
C VAL A 16 -13.31 3.75 0.14
N PRO A 17 -13.39 5.09 -0.05
CA PRO A 17 -14.28 5.67 -1.04
C PRO A 17 -13.96 5.13 -2.44
N GLY A 18 -15.00 4.83 -3.20
CA GLY A 18 -14.84 4.42 -4.59
C GLY A 18 -14.32 5.54 -5.51
N PRO A 19 -14.04 5.21 -6.78
CA PRO A 19 -14.25 3.90 -7.40
C PRO A 19 -13.14 2.89 -7.08
N ASP A 20 -13.52 1.61 -6.94
CA ASP A 20 -12.55 0.51 -6.83
C ASP A 20 -11.65 0.42 -8.06
N TYR A 21 -10.35 0.29 -7.85
CA TYR A 21 -9.41 0.01 -8.93
C TYR A 21 -9.60 -1.40 -9.47
N LYS A 22 -9.30 -1.58 -10.76
CA LYS A 22 -9.43 -2.86 -11.45
C LYS A 22 -8.14 -3.20 -12.17
N MET A 23 -7.61 -4.38 -11.89
CA MET A 23 -6.40 -4.96 -12.48
C MET A 23 -6.67 -6.39 -12.96
N TRP A 24 -5.66 -7.05 -13.52
CA TRP A 24 -5.73 -8.45 -13.95
C TRP A 24 -6.29 -9.38 -12.87
N ASN A 25 -5.94 -9.14 -11.61
CA ASN A 25 -6.67 -9.66 -10.46
C ASN A 25 -7.12 -8.51 -9.55
N SER A 26 -8.36 -8.54 -9.08
CA SER A 26 -8.89 -7.51 -8.18
C SER A 26 -9.63 -8.18 -7.04
N ARG A 27 -9.35 -7.76 -5.81
CA ARG A 27 -9.99 -8.30 -4.61
C ARG A 27 -10.42 -7.17 -3.68
N LYS A 28 -11.65 -7.29 -3.19
CA LYS A 28 -12.12 -6.52 -2.03
C LYS A 28 -11.67 -7.20 -0.74
N VAL A 29 -11.08 -6.46 0.18
CA VAL A 29 -10.58 -6.96 1.48
C VAL A 29 -11.45 -6.41 2.59
N LYS A 30 -12.04 -7.29 3.39
CA LYS A 30 -12.91 -6.91 4.51
C LYS A 30 -12.11 -6.50 5.73
N GLU A 31 -12.67 -5.64 6.59
CA GLU A 31 -12.03 -5.09 7.79
C GLU A 31 -11.54 -6.19 8.76
N ALA A 32 -12.24 -7.32 8.82
CA ALA A 32 -11.91 -8.41 9.74
C ALA A 32 -10.86 -9.40 9.21
N GLU A 33 -10.41 -9.26 7.96
CA GLU A 33 -9.47 -10.21 7.37
C GLU A 33 -8.07 -10.06 7.95
N ASP A 34 -7.42 -11.19 8.26
CA ASP A 34 -6.02 -11.22 8.66
C ASP A 34 -5.13 -10.82 7.46
N PRO A 35 -4.36 -9.72 7.56
CA PRO A 35 -3.45 -9.27 6.51
C PRO A 35 -2.47 -10.36 6.06
N LYS A 36 -2.03 -11.24 6.95
CA LYS A 36 -1.16 -12.36 6.58
C LYS A 36 -1.86 -13.31 5.61
N TRP A 37 -3.11 -13.66 5.88
CA TRP A 37 -3.91 -14.50 4.99
C TRP A 37 -4.19 -13.81 3.65
N VAL A 38 -4.40 -12.49 3.67
CA VAL A 38 -4.50 -11.69 2.45
C VAL A 38 -3.22 -11.80 1.62
N MET A 39 -2.04 -11.68 2.22
CA MET A 39 -0.75 -11.80 1.50
C MET A 39 -0.46 -13.23 1.02
N ILE A 40 -0.89 -14.27 1.74
CA ILE A 40 -0.82 -15.66 1.26
C ILE A 40 -1.66 -15.84 -0.01
N ASN A 41 -2.84 -15.22 -0.09
CA ASN A 41 -3.63 -15.22 -1.31
C ASN A 41 -2.95 -14.45 -2.46
N VAL A 42 -2.34 -13.29 -2.18
CA VAL A 42 -1.52 -12.56 -3.17
C VAL A 42 -0.40 -13.45 -3.69
N ALA A 43 0.32 -14.17 -2.82
CA ALA A 43 1.38 -15.09 -3.20
C ALA A 43 0.88 -16.21 -4.12
N SER A 44 -0.33 -16.75 -3.85
CA SER A 44 -0.96 -17.75 -4.71
C SER A 44 -1.27 -17.21 -6.10
N ILE A 45 -1.83 -16.00 -6.20
CA ILE A 45 -2.13 -15.33 -7.47
C ILE A 45 -0.83 -15.01 -8.23
N ALA A 46 0.19 -14.53 -7.54
CA ALA A 46 1.48 -14.20 -8.16
C ALA A 46 2.16 -15.43 -8.77
N LYS A 47 2.17 -16.56 -8.07
CA LYS A 47 2.72 -17.82 -8.60
C LYS A 47 1.98 -18.32 -9.84
N ALA A 48 0.68 -18.02 -9.97
CA ALA A 48 -0.13 -18.39 -11.12
C ALA A 48 -0.02 -17.39 -12.30
N ALA A 49 0.58 -16.21 -12.08
CA ALA A 49 0.75 -15.21 -13.12
C ALA A 49 1.81 -15.64 -14.15
N THR A 50 1.70 -15.11 -15.38
CA THR A 50 2.71 -15.36 -16.41
C THR A 50 4.09 -14.90 -15.95
N GLY A 51 5.05 -15.83 -15.89
CA GLY A 51 6.39 -15.57 -15.34
C GLY A 51 6.54 -15.86 -13.85
N GLY A 52 5.51 -16.40 -13.18
CA GLY A 52 5.56 -16.83 -11.78
C GLY A 52 5.61 -15.69 -10.75
N LYS A 53 5.29 -14.46 -11.18
CA LYS A 53 5.27 -13.25 -10.33
C LYS A 53 4.31 -12.19 -10.87
N LEU A 54 3.88 -11.27 -10.00
CA LEU A 54 3.19 -10.05 -10.41
C LEU A 54 4.20 -8.95 -10.77
N LYS A 55 3.90 -8.17 -11.81
CA LYS A 55 4.65 -6.94 -12.07
C LYS A 55 4.29 -5.84 -11.08
N ALA A 56 3.05 -5.84 -10.59
CA ALA A 56 2.62 -4.87 -9.59
C ALA A 56 1.55 -5.41 -8.63
N LEU A 57 1.62 -4.96 -7.38
CA LEU A 57 0.55 -5.05 -6.40
C LEU A 57 0.11 -3.63 -6.03
N VAL A 58 -1.16 -3.32 -6.21
CA VAL A 58 -1.76 -2.08 -5.70
C VAL A 58 -2.47 -2.38 -4.38
N ILE A 59 -2.17 -1.61 -3.34
CA ILE A 59 -2.88 -1.67 -2.06
C ILE A 59 -3.64 -0.35 -1.91
N ASN A 60 -4.93 -0.39 -2.20
CA ASN A 60 -5.86 0.72 -2.06
C ASN A 60 -6.58 0.60 -0.73
N CYS A 61 -6.15 1.42 0.23
CA CYS A 61 -6.67 1.40 1.59
C CYS A 61 -6.45 2.78 2.20
N HIS A 62 -6.95 2.98 3.40
CA HIS A 62 -6.58 4.15 4.17
C HIS A 62 -5.18 3.98 4.79
N GLY A 63 -4.47 5.09 4.98
CA GLY A 63 -3.27 5.09 5.84
C GLY A 63 -3.64 5.31 7.30
N TYR A 64 -2.86 4.72 8.21
CA TYR A 64 -3.02 5.01 9.64
C TYR A 64 -2.34 6.33 10.01
N TYR A 65 -3.14 7.17 10.69
CA TYR A 65 -2.72 8.41 11.35
C TYR A 65 -2.68 8.15 12.85
N ALA A 66 -1.97 8.99 13.61
CA ALA A 66 -1.78 8.80 15.06
C ALA A 66 -3.10 8.48 15.79
N VAL A 67 -3.13 7.39 16.54
CA VAL A 67 -4.30 6.89 17.28
C VAL A 67 -4.25 7.38 18.73
N LEU A 68 -5.29 8.09 19.18
CA LEU A 68 -5.69 8.09 20.59
C LEU A 68 -6.34 6.73 20.88
N LYS A 69 -5.88 6.05 21.94
CA LYS A 69 -6.10 4.65 22.38
C LYS A 69 -7.45 3.97 22.14
N GLU A 70 -8.50 4.67 21.74
CA GLU A 70 -9.89 4.17 21.81
C GLU A 70 -10.69 4.39 20.52
N HIS A 71 -10.12 5.02 19.48
CA HIS A 71 -10.87 5.27 18.26
C HIS A 71 -10.08 5.06 16.96
N LYS A 72 -10.65 4.20 16.10
CA LYS A 72 -10.48 4.22 14.64
C LYS A 72 -10.84 5.64 14.14
N TYR A 73 -9.89 6.56 14.03
CA TYR A 73 -10.13 7.79 13.30
C TYR A 73 -9.24 7.89 12.08
N TRP A 74 -9.92 7.74 10.96
CA TRP A 74 -9.65 8.38 9.69
C TRP A 74 -9.55 9.90 9.93
N PHE A 75 -8.45 10.54 9.51
CA PHE A 75 -8.30 12.00 9.43
C PHE A 75 -8.05 12.78 10.75
N ASP A 76 -6.90 12.58 11.39
CA ASP A 76 -6.32 13.60 12.28
C ASP A 76 -5.34 14.50 11.47
N GLU A 77 -5.15 15.75 11.88
CA GLU A 77 -4.09 16.67 11.43
C GLU A 77 -2.70 16.23 11.94
N LYS A 78 -2.65 15.34 12.93
CA LYS A 78 -1.41 14.88 13.61
C LYS A 78 -0.48 13.97 12.79
N GLY A 79 -0.80 13.73 11.52
CA GLY A 79 0.09 13.10 10.54
C GLY A 79 0.00 11.58 10.44
N GLY A 80 0.36 11.08 9.25
CA GLY A 80 0.34 9.68 8.83
C GLY A 80 1.60 8.89 9.21
N GLY A 81 1.90 7.83 8.46
CA GLY A 81 3.09 7.00 8.63
C GLY A 81 2.97 5.85 9.62
N PHE A 82 1.78 5.61 10.20
CA PHE A 82 1.58 4.57 11.23
C PHE A 82 1.23 3.19 10.65
N GLY A 83 1.07 3.07 9.33
CA GLY A 83 0.74 1.83 8.65
C GLY A 83 -0.44 1.96 7.68
N LEU A 84 -1.07 0.83 7.38
CA LEU A 84 -2.14 0.67 6.41
C LEU A 84 -3.37 0.03 7.04
N GLY A 85 -4.52 0.64 6.82
CA GLY A 85 -5.85 0.15 7.20
C GLY A 85 -6.41 -0.85 6.20
N ILE A 86 -5.67 -1.92 5.92
CA ILE A 86 -6.13 -3.05 5.09
C ILE A 86 -6.33 -4.28 5.98
N GLY A 87 -7.53 -4.87 5.95
CA GLY A 87 -7.90 -5.92 6.91
C GLY A 87 -7.79 -5.40 8.35
N THR A 88 -7.21 -6.22 9.23
CA THR A 88 -6.94 -5.82 10.62
C THR A 88 -5.68 -4.94 10.80
N GLY A 89 -4.99 -4.60 9.70
CA GLY A 89 -3.94 -3.59 9.68
C GLY A 89 -2.51 -4.11 9.50
N ILE A 90 -1.72 -3.35 8.74
CA ILE A 90 -0.28 -3.58 8.57
C ILE A 90 0.47 -2.38 9.13
N THR A 91 1.35 -2.59 10.10
CA THR A 91 2.09 -1.53 10.83
C THR A 91 3.56 -1.88 10.91
N ARG A 92 4.39 -0.98 11.45
CA ARG A 92 5.81 -1.27 11.73
C ARG A 92 6.03 -2.52 12.59
N ALA A 93 5.06 -2.92 13.41
CA ALA A 93 5.19 -4.08 14.30
C ALA A 93 5.04 -5.43 13.58
N ASN A 94 4.39 -5.48 12.41
CA ASN A 94 4.08 -6.73 11.71
C ASN A 94 4.42 -6.73 10.21
N VAL A 95 4.84 -5.60 9.64
CA VAL A 95 5.08 -5.45 8.20
C VAL A 95 6.02 -6.52 7.64
N ASP A 96 7.10 -6.84 8.34
CA ASP A 96 8.08 -7.84 7.86
C ASP A 96 7.46 -9.25 7.81
N LEU A 97 6.66 -9.61 8.83
CA LEU A 97 6.00 -10.91 8.92
C LEU A 97 4.90 -11.06 7.86
N VAL A 98 4.08 -10.03 7.68
CA VAL A 98 2.94 -10.05 6.75
C VAL A 98 3.43 -9.98 5.30
N MET A 99 4.32 -9.04 5.01
CA MET A 99 4.78 -8.79 3.65
C MET A 99 5.84 -9.80 3.18
N GLY A 100 6.52 -10.48 4.12
CA GLY A 100 7.45 -11.57 3.80
C GLY A 100 6.80 -12.73 3.05
N GLU A 101 5.48 -12.92 3.15
CA GLU A 101 4.73 -13.97 2.43
C GLU A 101 4.79 -13.82 0.90
N ILE A 102 5.04 -12.60 0.40
CA ILE A 102 5.13 -12.30 -1.04
C ILE A 102 6.57 -12.02 -1.49
N LYS A 103 7.58 -12.42 -0.72
CA LYS A 103 8.99 -12.16 -1.02
C LYS A 103 9.39 -12.73 -2.38
N GLY A 104 9.89 -11.87 -3.26
CA GLY A 104 10.32 -12.21 -4.63
C GLY A 104 9.18 -12.51 -5.60
N LEU A 105 7.92 -12.29 -5.21
CA LEU A 105 6.74 -12.58 -6.03
C LEU A 105 6.09 -11.33 -6.65
N VAL A 106 6.57 -10.14 -6.31
CA VAL A 106 6.07 -8.86 -6.79
C VAL A 106 7.25 -7.93 -7.10
N ASP A 107 7.23 -7.26 -8.25
CA ASP A 107 8.28 -6.29 -8.61
C ASP A 107 8.04 -4.91 -8.00
N ASP A 108 6.80 -4.40 -8.10
CA ASP A 108 6.40 -3.09 -7.60
C ASP A 108 5.16 -3.16 -6.70
N ILE A 109 5.15 -2.41 -5.60
CA ILE A 109 4.02 -2.23 -4.71
C ILE A 109 3.62 -0.76 -4.73
N TRP A 110 2.37 -0.48 -5.05
CA TRP A 110 1.81 0.88 -5.10
C TRP A 110 0.84 1.06 -3.94
N LEU A 111 1.24 1.86 -2.94
CA LEU A 111 0.39 2.18 -1.81
C LEU A 111 -0.48 3.36 -2.18
N VAL A 112 -1.75 3.10 -2.46
CA VAL A 112 -2.75 4.16 -2.60
C VAL A 112 -3.39 4.32 -1.22
N ALA A 113 -2.65 4.99 -0.33
CA ALA A 113 -3.01 5.16 1.06
C ALA A 113 -2.51 6.51 1.60
N CYS A 114 -3.40 7.22 2.29
CA CYS A 114 -3.14 8.55 2.84
C CYS A 114 -1.86 8.58 3.72
N GLY A 115 -0.88 9.41 3.35
CA GLY A 115 0.30 9.69 4.17
C GLY A 115 1.12 8.46 4.58
N ALA A 116 1.11 7.39 3.79
CA ALA A 116 1.84 6.16 4.10
C ALA A 116 3.35 6.39 4.26
N ALA A 117 3.92 7.33 3.50
CA ALA A 117 5.33 7.74 3.60
C ALA A 117 5.57 8.91 4.56
N GLN A 118 4.53 9.47 5.19
CA GLN A 118 4.70 10.61 6.09
C GLN A 118 5.52 10.22 7.33
N ILE A 119 6.38 11.13 7.80
CA ILE A 119 7.15 10.93 9.03
C ILE A 119 6.56 11.83 10.11
N SER A 120 5.63 11.29 10.89
CA SER A 120 5.03 11.98 12.03
C SER A 120 5.83 11.77 13.32
N GLN A 121 6.57 10.65 13.40
CA GLN A 121 7.44 10.34 14.52
C GLN A 121 8.72 9.67 14.01
N ALA A 122 9.78 10.45 13.76
CA ALA A 122 11.06 9.92 13.30
C ALA A 122 11.61 8.82 14.23
N GLY A 123 11.99 7.68 13.66
CA GLY A 123 12.45 6.48 14.38
C GLY A 123 11.33 5.67 15.05
N GLY A 124 10.13 6.23 15.20
CA GLY A 124 9.01 5.68 15.98
C GLY A 124 7.90 5.06 15.14
N ALA A 125 6.77 4.73 15.77
CA ALA A 125 5.68 3.99 15.12
C ALA A 125 5.09 4.73 13.90
N GLY A 126 5.11 6.06 13.93
CA GLY A 126 4.68 6.95 12.85
C GLY A 126 5.79 7.37 11.88
N ASP A 127 6.86 6.57 11.75
CA ASP A 127 7.89 6.78 10.74
C ASP A 127 7.53 6.03 9.45
N GLY A 128 6.83 6.72 8.54
CA GLY A 128 6.42 6.16 7.25
C GLY A 128 7.60 5.77 6.35
N ASN A 129 8.74 6.42 6.50
CA ASN A 129 9.96 6.08 5.75
C ASN A 129 10.51 4.72 6.23
N LEU A 130 10.57 4.48 7.53
CA LEU A 130 10.93 3.16 8.07
C LEU A 130 9.88 2.10 7.74
N PHE A 131 8.58 2.44 7.78
CA PHE A 131 7.51 1.51 7.42
C PHE A 131 7.61 1.04 5.96
N CYS A 132 7.67 1.98 5.02
CA CYS A 132 7.76 1.67 3.59
C CYS A 132 9.10 0.98 3.24
N GLY A 133 10.20 1.40 3.87
CA GLY A 133 11.50 0.75 3.71
C GLY A 133 11.53 -0.70 4.21
N SER A 134 10.89 -0.98 5.35
CA SER A 134 10.71 -2.36 5.85
C SER A 134 9.88 -3.21 4.88
N MET A 135 8.78 -2.66 4.35
CA MET A 135 7.97 -3.33 3.34
C MET A 135 8.78 -3.68 2.08
N ALA A 136 9.58 -2.75 1.56
CA ALA A 136 10.44 -3.00 0.41
C ALA A 136 11.47 -4.11 0.67
N LYS A 137 12.11 -4.10 1.85
CA LYS A 137 13.07 -5.15 2.25
C LYS A 137 12.42 -6.51 2.43
N ALA A 138 11.25 -6.57 3.07
CA ALA A 138 10.54 -7.81 3.35
C ALA A 138 10.13 -8.52 2.05
N THR A 139 9.68 -7.74 1.07
CA THR A 139 9.15 -8.25 -0.20
C THR A 139 10.22 -8.42 -1.27
N GLY A 140 11.31 -7.65 -1.22
CA GLY A 140 12.24 -7.53 -2.33
C GLY A 140 11.67 -6.72 -3.52
N ALA A 141 10.55 -6.03 -3.32
CA ALA A 141 9.89 -5.19 -4.32
C ALA A 141 10.27 -3.70 -4.14
N ASN A 142 10.04 -2.88 -5.17
CA ASN A 142 9.96 -1.45 -4.96
C ASN A 142 8.62 -1.10 -4.30
N VAL A 143 8.59 -0.08 -3.43
CA VAL A 143 7.34 0.43 -2.84
C VAL A 143 7.19 1.90 -3.20
N TYR A 144 6.04 2.28 -3.74
CA TYR A 144 5.68 3.67 -4.05
C TYR A 144 4.64 4.14 -3.04
N ALA A 145 4.91 5.26 -2.38
CA ALA A 145 4.05 5.78 -1.33
C ALA A 145 4.14 7.31 -1.23
N SER A 146 3.01 7.94 -0.98
CA SER A 146 2.90 9.39 -0.81
C SER A 146 3.02 9.81 0.66
N THR A 147 3.57 11.00 0.87
CA THR A 147 3.62 11.73 2.15
C THR A 147 2.33 12.45 2.52
N ALA A 148 1.36 12.57 1.60
CA ALA A 148 0.16 13.39 1.79
C ALA A 148 -1.14 12.59 1.88
N LYS A 149 -2.17 13.22 2.43
CA LYS A 149 -3.56 12.74 2.36
C LYS A 149 -3.96 12.61 0.89
N GLN A 150 -4.49 11.45 0.53
CA GLN A 150 -4.94 11.20 -0.84
C GLN A 150 -6.40 11.62 -0.98
N SER A 151 -6.77 12.16 -2.14
CA SER A 151 -8.16 12.42 -2.48
C SER A 151 -8.59 11.47 -3.59
N THR A 152 -9.81 10.94 -3.51
CA THR A 152 -10.42 10.20 -4.64
C THR A 152 -11.02 11.18 -5.68
N GLY A 153 -10.58 12.44 -5.65
CA GLY A 153 -11.44 13.62 -5.68
C GLY A 153 -11.91 14.15 -7.03
N LEU A 154 -11.71 13.46 -8.16
CA LEU A 154 -12.12 14.02 -9.47
C LEU A 154 -12.66 13.02 -10.50
N TRP A 155 -12.48 11.71 -10.30
CA TRP A 155 -12.78 10.74 -11.37
C TRP A 155 -13.96 9.83 -11.01
N PRO A 156 -15.10 9.93 -11.72
CA PRO A 156 -16.25 9.05 -11.47
C PRO A 156 -15.93 7.58 -11.78
N THR A 157 -14.89 7.33 -12.57
CA THR A 157 -14.40 5.99 -12.93
C THR A 157 -12.89 6.02 -13.16
N ILE A 158 -12.19 4.97 -12.74
CA ILE A 158 -10.78 4.75 -13.08
C ILE A 158 -10.70 3.61 -14.12
N PRO A 159 -10.01 3.80 -15.26
CA PRO A 159 -9.84 2.76 -16.26
C PRO A 159 -9.13 1.52 -15.71
N TYR A 160 -9.43 0.35 -16.30
CA TYR A 160 -8.71 -0.88 -16.01
C TYR A 160 -7.20 -0.71 -16.19
N GLY A 161 -6.41 -1.27 -15.28
CA GLY A 161 -4.95 -1.21 -15.33
C GLY A 161 -4.37 0.13 -14.87
N LYS A 162 -5.16 1.00 -14.24
CA LYS A 162 -4.73 2.33 -13.80
C LYS A 162 -5.09 2.61 -12.34
N ILE A 163 -4.33 3.52 -11.74
CA ILE A 163 -4.66 4.21 -10.49
C ILE A 163 -4.73 5.72 -10.74
N ASP A 164 -5.26 6.49 -9.79
CA ASP A 164 -5.20 7.95 -9.88
C ASP A 164 -3.77 8.48 -9.69
N GLY A 165 -3.55 9.79 -9.90
CA GLY A 165 -2.32 10.44 -9.48
C GLY A 165 -2.21 10.51 -7.95
N TYR A 166 -1.01 10.79 -7.46
CA TYR A 166 -0.78 11.02 -6.05
C TYR A 166 -0.88 12.51 -5.71
N GLU A 167 -1.40 12.82 -4.52
CA GLU A 167 -1.10 14.10 -3.87
C GLU A 167 0.23 14.03 -3.12
N GLY A 168 0.95 15.16 -3.02
CA GLY A 168 2.18 15.29 -2.23
C GLY A 168 3.41 14.59 -2.83
N ASP A 169 4.50 14.56 -2.06
CA ASP A 169 5.74 13.91 -2.51
C ASP A 169 5.59 12.39 -2.48
N VAL A 170 5.92 11.75 -3.60
CA VAL A 170 5.90 10.30 -3.77
C VAL A 170 7.32 9.76 -3.78
N TYR A 171 7.59 8.84 -2.85
CA TYR A 171 8.88 8.18 -2.74
C TYR A 171 8.81 6.76 -3.28
N LYS A 172 9.89 6.34 -3.94
CA LYS A 172 10.17 4.95 -4.29
C LYS A 172 11.19 4.38 -3.33
N TYR A 173 10.79 3.40 -2.54
CA TYR A 173 11.64 2.64 -1.64
C TYR A 173 12.13 1.39 -2.36
N LYS A 174 13.44 1.16 -2.36
CA LYS A 174 14.08 0.05 -3.05
C LYS A 174 14.31 -1.13 -2.09
N PRO A 175 14.47 -2.36 -2.59
CA PRO A 175 14.74 -3.54 -1.78
C PRO A 175 15.97 -3.45 -0.86
N ASP A 176 16.94 -2.60 -1.19
CA ASP A 176 18.14 -2.37 -0.38
C ASP A 176 17.89 -1.41 0.81
N GLY A 177 16.71 -0.79 0.88
CA GLY A 177 16.34 0.18 1.90
C GLY A 177 16.64 1.63 1.56
N SER A 178 17.23 1.92 0.40
CA SER A 178 17.33 3.28 -0.12
C SER A 178 15.97 3.77 -0.62
N ASN A 179 15.79 5.09 -0.69
CA ASN A 179 14.63 5.68 -1.32
C ASN A 179 15.02 6.86 -2.23
N GLU A 180 14.15 7.19 -3.16
CA GLU A 180 14.28 8.35 -4.04
C GLU A 180 12.92 9.01 -4.26
N LEU A 181 12.92 10.34 -4.39
CA LEU A 181 11.75 11.10 -4.80
C LEU A 181 11.42 10.79 -6.26
N THR A 182 10.14 10.68 -6.57
CA THR A 182 9.64 10.39 -7.92
C THR A 182 8.84 11.57 -8.48
N ASN A 183 8.51 11.50 -9.76
CA ASN A 183 7.68 12.51 -10.45
C ASN A 183 6.22 12.05 -10.62
N TYR A 184 5.73 11.15 -9.75
CA TYR A 184 4.37 10.61 -9.80
C TYR A 184 3.36 11.48 -9.05
#